data_AF-A0AAW1RBR4-F1
#
_entry.id   AF-A0AAW1RBR4-F1
#
_cell.length_a   1.000
_cell.length_b   1.000
_cell.length_c   1.000
_cell.angle_alpha   90.00
_cell.angle_beta   90.00
_cell.angle_gamma   90.00
#
_symmetry.space_group_name_H-M   'P 1'
#
loop_
_entity.id
_entity.type
_entity.pdbx_description
1 polymer ?
#
loop_
_entity_poly.entity_id
_entity_poly.type
_entity_poly.pdbx_seq_one_letter_code
_entity_poly.pdbx_strand_id
1 'polypeptide(L)'
;MLLKQALASPLWQGNKFSARLPGTEWELDKLHSMCTQAVFGMGTETVYGPCYRSASALTEYSFDMNFDPGDHRILEQIGQTLGFQGVFAEQDKLNLYRRGDFFKTHVDIPAEPSTNGAMFGTLVLCLPSWHMGGELAISHGPLKASTDWAEASADNAVQ
;
A
#
# COMPACT_ATOMS: atom_id res chain seq x y z
N MET A 1 -0.04 9.45 -14.57
CA MET A 1 -1.31 10.22 -14.62
C MET A 1 -1.37 10.99 -13.31
N LEU A 2 -1.17 12.31 -13.36
CA LEU A 2 -1.05 13.17 -12.19
C LEU A 2 -2.42 13.33 -11.53
N LEU A 3 -2.52 12.92 -10.27
CA LEU A 3 -3.69 13.17 -9.47
C LEU A 3 -3.43 14.29 -8.46
N LYS A 4 -4.17 15.38 -8.63
CA LYS A 4 -4.16 16.52 -7.71
C LYS A 4 -5.30 16.35 -6.71
N GLN A 5 -4.99 16.24 -5.43
CA GLN A 5 -5.84 16.79 -4.38
C GLN A 5 -5.07 16.91 -3.06
N ALA A 6 -4.47 18.08 -2.86
CA ALA A 6 -4.37 18.65 -1.54
C ALA A 6 -5.38 19.80 -1.49
N LEU A 7 -6.24 19.84 -0.45
CA LEU A 7 -6.58 21.05 0.32
C LEU A 7 -7.61 20.71 1.42
N ALA A 8 -7.13 20.84 2.68
CA ALA A 8 -7.81 21.36 3.88
C ALA A 8 -9.21 20.79 4.24
N SER A 9 -9.45 20.06 5.34
CA SER A 9 -9.39 20.39 6.79
C SER A 9 -10.54 19.60 7.47
N PRO A 10 -10.74 19.57 8.81
CA PRO A 10 -9.83 19.44 9.95
C PRO A 10 -10.16 18.19 10.82
N LEU A 11 -9.33 17.94 11.84
CA LEU A 11 -9.70 17.33 13.14
C LEU A 11 -10.26 15.89 13.16
N TRP A 12 -9.46 14.97 13.71
CA TRP A 12 -9.87 13.77 14.47
C TRP A 12 -11.32 13.30 14.25
N GLN A 13 -11.53 12.32 13.35
CA GLN A 13 -12.77 11.55 13.30
C GLN A 13 -12.55 10.23 14.05
N GLY A 14 -12.77 10.24 15.36
CA GLY A 14 -12.51 9.08 16.22
C GLY A 14 -11.02 8.67 16.21
N ASN A 15 -10.71 7.40 16.49
CA ASN A 15 -9.34 6.91 16.69
C ASN A 15 -8.41 6.93 15.44
N LYS A 16 -8.77 7.60 14.35
CA LYS A 16 -8.00 7.65 13.10
C LYS A 16 -7.15 8.92 13.02
N PHE A 17 -5.85 8.75 12.78
CA PHE A 17 -4.90 9.85 12.54
C PHE A 17 -4.94 10.24 11.06
N SER A 18 -5.04 11.54 10.78
CA SER A 18 -4.89 12.07 9.41
C SER A 18 -3.47 12.58 9.22
N ALA A 19 -2.75 11.99 8.27
CA ALA A 19 -1.44 12.43 7.84
C ALA A 19 -1.55 13.11 6.47
N ARG A 20 -0.86 14.24 6.29
CA ARG A 20 -0.65 14.77 4.94
C ARG A 20 0.53 14.06 4.31
N LEU A 21 0.50 13.89 3.00
CA LEU A 21 1.58 13.29 2.22
C LEU A 21 2.04 14.29 1.14
N PRO A 22 3.35 14.58 1.02
CA PRO A 22 4.46 14.01 1.80
C PRO A 22 4.41 14.46 3.28
N GLY A 23 4.54 13.48 4.17
CA GLY A 23 4.37 13.68 5.62
C GLY A 23 5.62 14.24 6.27
N THR A 24 5.43 15.03 7.31
CA THR A 24 6.51 15.40 8.22
C THR A 24 7.05 14.18 8.95
N GLU A 25 8.28 14.24 9.44
CA GLU A 25 8.88 13.18 10.26
C GLU A 25 7.98 12.82 11.46
N TRP A 26 7.37 13.83 12.10
CA TRP A 26 6.40 13.62 13.18
C TRP A 26 5.13 12.89 12.73
N GLU A 27 4.56 13.22 11.56
CA GLU A 27 3.39 12.52 11.03
C GLU A 27 3.72 11.05 10.71
N LEU A 28 4.90 10.80 10.12
CA LEU A 28 5.37 9.44 9.80
C LEU A 28 5.69 8.63 11.06
N ASP A 29 6.31 9.24 12.07
CA ASP A 29 6.55 8.61 13.36
C ASP A 29 5.24 8.31 14.09
N LYS A 30 4.26 9.22 13.99
CA LYS A 30 2.94 8.99 14.57
C LYS A 30 2.23 7.83 13.88
N LEU A 31 2.25 7.77 12.54
CA LEU A 31 1.74 6.64 11.78
C LEU A 31 2.42 5.33 12.17
N HIS A 32 3.76 5.34 12.27
CA HIS A 32 4.51 4.16 12.70
C HIS A 32 4.11 3.70 14.10
N SER A 33 3.89 4.63 15.04
CA SER A 33 3.46 4.29 16.41
C SER A 33 2.07 3.64 16.46
N MET A 34 1.26 3.79 15.42
CA MET A 34 -0.06 3.16 15.29
C MET A 34 0.00 1.82 14.57
N CYS A 35 1.08 1.55 13.84
CA CYS A 35 1.25 0.29 13.13
C CYS A 35 1.39 -0.86 14.14
N THR A 36 0.71 -1.96 13.86
CA THR A 36 1.07 -3.23 14.48
C THR A 36 2.28 -3.78 13.73
N GLN A 37 3.17 -4.47 14.45
CA GLN A 37 4.25 -5.18 13.79
C GLN A 37 3.62 -6.23 12.87
N ALA A 38 3.96 -6.21 11.57
CA ALA A 38 3.30 -7.07 10.60
C ALA A 38 3.61 -8.54 10.92
N VAL A 39 2.59 -9.29 11.34
CA VAL A 39 2.68 -10.73 11.54
C VAL A 39 2.55 -11.45 10.21
N PHE A 40 3.42 -12.43 9.96
CA PHE A 40 3.34 -13.30 8.81
C PHE A 40 2.52 -14.55 9.17
N GLY A 41 1.51 -14.88 8.37
CA GLY A 41 0.76 -16.12 8.49
C GLY A 41 1.41 -17.23 7.67
N MET A 42 1.90 -18.27 8.35
CA MET A 42 2.32 -19.52 7.70
C MET A 42 1.46 -20.66 8.29
N GLY A 43 0.27 -20.88 7.75
CA GLY A 43 -0.67 -21.88 8.27
C GLY A 43 -1.22 -21.53 9.66
N THR A 44 -1.24 -22.50 10.58
CA THR A 44 -1.79 -22.37 11.95
C THR A 44 -0.81 -21.79 12.98
N GLU A 45 0.42 -21.44 12.58
CA GLU A 45 1.42 -20.90 13.48
C GLU A 45 1.80 -19.45 13.12
N THR A 46 1.63 -18.57 14.10
CA THR A 46 2.13 -17.19 14.04
C THR A 46 3.65 -17.20 14.30
N VAL A 47 4.43 -17.35 13.23
CA VAL A 47 5.89 -17.24 13.33
C VAL A 47 6.29 -15.76 13.31
N TYR A 48 6.72 -15.24 14.45
CA TYR A 48 7.39 -13.95 14.56
C TYR A 48 8.77 -14.03 13.88
N GLY A 49 8.85 -13.58 12.64
CA GLY A 49 10.09 -13.62 11.86
C GLY A 49 10.58 -12.22 11.47
N PRO A 50 11.25 -11.46 12.37
CA PRO A 50 11.99 -10.26 11.96
C PRO A 50 13.05 -10.55 10.88
N CYS A 51 13.40 -11.83 10.71
CA CYS A 51 14.27 -12.33 9.65
C CYS A 51 13.61 -12.39 8.27
N TYR A 52 12.28 -12.25 8.15
CA TYR A 52 11.52 -12.41 6.90
C TYR A 52 10.89 -11.11 6.40
N ARG A 53 10.42 -10.28 7.33
CA ARG A 53 9.87 -8.95 7.07
C ARG A 53 10.11 -8.05 8.28
N SER A 54 10.63 -6.86 8.05
CA SER A 54 10.83 -5.82 9.09
C SER A 54 9.82 -4.67 8.98
N ALA A 55 8.84 -4.78 8.09
CA ALA A 55 7.84 -3.74 7.89
C ALA A 55 6.76 -3.73 8.98
N SER A 56 6.26 -2.54 9.26
CA SER A 56 5.08 -2.30 10.09
C SER A 56 3.85 -2.06 9.21
N ALA A 57 2.65 -2.39 9.68
CA ALA A 57 1.44 -2.18 8.88
C ALA A 57 0.23 -1.71 9.71
N LEU A 58 -0.65 -0.95 9.07
CA LEU A 58 -2.02 -0.72 9.52
C LEU A 58 -2.96 -1.65 8.76
N THR A 59 -3.94 -2.20 9.47
CA THR A 59 -5.04 -3.00 8.89
C THR A 59 -6.06 -2.09 8.22
N GLU A 60 -6.89 -2.67 7.36
CA GLU A 60 -7.95 -2.03 6.56
C GLU A 60 -8.90 -1.15 7.38
N TYR A 61 -9.14 -1.50 8.65
CA TYR A 61 -10.01 -0.73 9.55
C TYR A 61 -9.30 0.42 10.28
N SER A 62 -7.97 0.41 10.27
CA SER A 62 -7.13 1.31 11.06
C SER A 62 -6.70 2.57 10.31
N PHE A 63 -6.94 2.64 9.01
CA PHE A 63 -6.68 3.81 8.19
C PHE A 63 -7.83 4.07 7.20
N ASP A 64 -7.72 5.19 6.49
CA ASP A 64 -8.56 5.54 5.37
C ASP A 64 -7.73 6.41 4.43
N MET A 65 -8.05 6.38 3.14
CA MET A 65 -7.38 7.20 2.13
C MET A 65 -8.42 8.08 1.46
N ASN A 66 -8.12 9.36 1.30
CA ASN A 66 -8.91 10.25 0.46
C ASN A 66 -8.56 10.03 -1.03
N PHE A 67 -8.61 8.78 -1.46
CA PHE A 67 -8.28 8.32 -2.81
C PHE A 67 -9.04 7.02 -3.07
N ASP A 68 -9.88 7.02 -4.11
CA ASP A 68 -10.52 5.81 -4.64
C ASP A 68 -9.98 5.55 -6.06
N PRO A 69 -9.36 4.39 -6.35
CA PRO A 69 -8.86 4.08 -7.69
C PRO A 69 -9.99 4.02 -8.75
N GLY A 70 -11.25 3.81 -8.34
CA GLY A 70 -12.43 3.88 -9.20
C GLY A 70 -12.70 5.28 -9.75
N ASP A 71 -12.49 6.33 -8.94
CA ASP A 71 -12.68 7.74 -9.33
C ASP A 71 -11.69 8.20 -10.42
N HIS A 72 -10.64 7.41 -10.65
CA HIS A 72 -9.54 7.75 -11.55
C HIS A 72 -9.41 6.80 -12.73
N ARG A 73 -10.45 5.98 -12.98
CA ARG A 73 -10.51 5.01 -14.10
C ARG A 73 -9.38 3.98 -14.09
N ILE A 74 -8.66 3.83 -12.97
CA ILE A 74 -7.56 2.86 -12.85
C ILE A 74 -8.13 1.45 -12.96
N LEU A 75 -9.23 1.17 -12.26
CA LEU A 75 -9.89 -0.14 -12.27
C LEU A 75 -10.48 -0.48 -13.64
N GLU A 76 -11.03 0.52 -14.34
CA GLU A 76 -11.52 0.38 -15.72
C GLU A 76 -10.37 0.00 -16.67
N GLN A 77 -9.23 0.69 -16.59
CA GLN A 77 -8.05 0.40 -17.41
C GLN A 77 -7.45 -0.98 -17.13
N ILE A 78 -7.39 -1.38 -15.87
CA ILE A 78 -6.95 -2.72 -15.47
C ILE A 78 -7.89 -3.77 -16.07
N GLY A 79 -9.21 -3.57 -15.93
CA GLY A 79 -10.22 -4.45 -16.52
C GLY A 79 -10.07 -4.58 -18.04
N GLN A 80 -9.94 -3.47 -18.75
CA GLN A 80 -9.72 -3.46 -20.21
C GLN A 80 -8.43 -4.18 -20.61
N THR A 81 -7.33 -3.92 -19.89
CA THR A 81 -6.01 -4.49 -20.21
C THR A 81 -5.98 -6.00 -19.98
N LEU A 82 -6.63 -6.48 -18.92
CA LEU A 82 -6.62 -7.89 -18.53
C LEU A 82 -7.82 -8.68 -19.09
N GLY A 83 -8.79 -8.01 -19.73
CA GLY A 83 -10.00 -8.64 -20.26
C GLY A 83 -11.06 -8.96 -19.20
N PHE A 84 -11.04 -8.29 -18.04
CA PHE A 84 -12.04 -8.42 -16.99
C PHE A 84 -13.13 -7.37 -17.07
N GLN A 85 -14.32 -7.70 -16.56
CA GLN A 85 -15.44 -6.79 -16.37
C GLN A 85 -15.75 -6.68 -14.88
N GLY A 86 -16.20 -5.50 -14.42
CA GLY A 86 -16.57 -5.30 -13.02
C GLY A 86 -15.41 -5.41 -12.04
N VAL A 87 -14.19 -5.00 -12.45
CA VAL A 87 -13.04 -4.93 -11.54
C VAL A 87 -13.32 -3.91 -10.44
N PHE A 88 -13.16 -4.33 -9.19
CA PHE A 88 -13.24 -3.49 -7.99
C PHE A 88 -11.94 -3.65 -7.18
N ALA A 89 -11.70 -2.72 -6.25
CA ALA A 89 -10.62 -2.82 -5.29
C ALA A 89 -11.18 -2.77 -3.86
N GLU A 90 -10.61 -3.57 -2.97
CA GLU A 90 -10.90 -3.53 -1.54
C GLU A 90 -9.64 -3.06 -0.81
N GLN A 91 -9.82 -2.16 0.16
CA GLN A 91 -8.71 -1.70 1.00
C GLN A 91 -8.20 -2.86 1.85
N ASP A 92 -6.92 -3.18 1.75
CA ASP A 92 -6.23 -4.20 2.55
C ASP A 92 -5.36 -3.51 3.61
N LYS A 93 -4.05 -3.42 3.41
CA LYS A 93 -3.11 -2.92 4.42
C LYS A 93 -2.28 -1.74 3.94
N LEU A 94 -1.98 -0.82 4.85
CA LEU A 94 -0.98 0.21 4.63
C LEU A 94 0.34 -0.26 5.22
N ASN A 95 1.32 -0.53 4.36
CA ASN A 95 2.65 -0.95 4.78
C ASN A 95 3.56 0.26 4.94
N LEU A 96 4.25 0.35 6.07
CA LEU A 96 5.24 1.39 6.36
C LEU A 96 6.63 0.76 6.52
N TYR A 97 7.55 1.24 5.70
CA TYR A 97 8.96 0.84 5.67
C TYR A 97 9.83 1.99 6.17
N ARG A 98 10.62 1.72 7.21
CA ARG A 98 11.70 2.60 7.66
C ARG A 98 13.02 2.20 7.01
N ARG A 99 14.04 3.02 7.24
CA ARG A 99 15.40 2.75 6.78
C ARG A 99 15.85 1.36 7.23
N GLY A 100 16.18 0.51 6.26
CA GLY A 100 16.65 -0.86 6.50
C GLY A 100 15.55 -1.91 6.55
N ASP A 101 14.28 -1.51 6.52
CA ASP A 101 13.19 -2.47 6.41
C ASP A 101 13.16 -3.12 5.04
N PHE A 102 12.71 -4.37 5.00
CA PHE A 102 12.58 -5.15 3.79
C PHE A 102 11.40 -6.12 3.90
N PHE A 103 10.99 -6.64 2.74
CA PHE A 103 10.12 -7.80 2.62
C PHE A 103 10.81 -8.80 1.70
N LYS A 104 11.06 -10.02 2.18
CA LYS A 104 11.59 -11.09 1.34
C LYS A 104 10.61 -11.50 0.25
N THR A 105 11.17 -12.12 -0.79
CA THR A 105 10.39 -12.77 -1.86
C THR A 105 9.37 -13.73 -1.26
N HIS A 106 8.12 -13.55 -1.66
CA HIS A 106 6.97 -14.34 -1.24
C HIS A 106 5.94 -14.41 -2.38
N VAL A 107 4.97 -15.28 -2.20
CA VAL A 107 3.75 -15.32 -3.01
C VAL A 107 2.61 -14.86 -2.12
N ASP A 108 1.81 -13.91 -2.58
CA ASP A 108 0.62 -13.46 -1.87
C ASP A 108 -0.36 -14.63 -1.70
N ILE A 109 -0.94 -14.74 -0.51
CA ILE A 109 -2.09 -15.62 -0.29
C ILE A 109 -3.32 -14.79 -0.68
N PRO A 110 -4.12 -15.23 -1.68
CA PRO A 110 -5.33 -14.51 -2.05
C PRO A 110 -6.25 -14.38 -0.84
N ALA A 111 -6.90 -13.23 -0.70
CA ALA A 111 -7.99 -13.07 0.25
C ALA A 111 -9.14 -14.03 -0.09
N GLU A 112 -9.89 -14.44 0.92
CA GLU A 112 -11.13 -15.20 0.72
C GLU A 112 -12.08 -14.42 -0.21
N PRO A 113 -12.84 -15.10 -1.08
CA PRO A 113 -13.79 -14.43 -1.94
C PRO A 113 -14.76 -13.57 -1.14
N SER A 114 -14.91 -12.31 -1.53
CA SER A 114 -15.87 -11.40 -0.92
C SER A 114 -17.21 -11.48 -1.66
N THR A 115 -18.21 -10.71 -1.20
CA THR A 115 -19.48 -10.55 -1.92
C THR A 115 -19.31 -9.99 -3.33
N ASN A 116 -18.15 -9.38 -3.61
CA ASN A 116 -17.86 -8.71 -4.87
C ASN A 116 -17.12 -9.64 -5.85
N GLY A 117 -16.56 -10.76 -5.39
CA GLY A 117 -15.92 -11.77 -6.25
C GLY A 117 -14.63 -12.34 -5.67
N ALA A 118 -13.89 -13.06 -6.51
CA ALA A 118 -12.60 -13.64 -6.16
C ALA A 118 -11.45 -12.66 -6.45
N MET A 119 -10.46 -12.61 -5.55
CA MET A 119 -9.23 -11.85 -5.77
C MET A 119 -8.43 -12.47 -6.93
N PHE A 120 -7.99 -11.64 -7.88
CA PHE A 120 -7.12 -12.06 -8.98
C PHE A 120 -5.75 -11.37 -8.95
N GLY A 121 -5.54 -10.38 -8.08
CA GLY A 121 -4.27 -9.68 -7.96
C GLY A 121 -4.29 -8.58 -6.91
N THR A 122 -3.12 -8.02 -6.66
CA THR A 122 -2.89 -6.95 -5.68
C THR A 122 -2.62 -5.63 -6.41
N LEU A 123 -3.36 -4.57 -6.09
CA LEU A 123 -3.05 -3.20 -6.52
C LEU A 123 -2.15 -2.54 -5.46
N VAL A 124 -0.91 -2.20 -5.84
CA VAL A 124 0.05 -1.54 -4.94
C VAL A 124 0.12 -0.05 -5.27
N LEU A 125 -0.15 0.79 -4.27
CA LEU A 125 -0.01 2.24 -4.35
C LEU A 125 1.20 2.68 -3.52
N CYS A 126 2.18 3.32 -4.16
CA CYS A 126 3.25 4.02 -3.46
C CYS A 126 2.77 5.45 -3.16
N LEU A 127 2.60 5.78 -1.88
CA LEU A 127 2.14 7.11 -1.49
C LEU A 127 3.30 8.13 -1.52
N PRO A 128 3.04 9.41 -1.82
CA PRO A 128 4.08 10.43 -1.89
C PRO A 128 4.83 10.56 -0.55
N SER A 129 6.09 10.18 -0.52
CA SER A 129 6.98 10.36 0.63
C SER A 129 8.40 10.11 0.17
N TRP A 130 9.29 11.08 0.34
CA TRP A 130 10.69 10.94 -0.07
C TRP A 130 11.33 9.69 0.56
N HIS A 131 11.92 8.84 -0.28
CA HIS A 131 12.68 7.67 0.14
C HIS A 131 13.77 7.32 -0.88
N MET A 132 14.71 6.44 -0.48
CA MET A 132 15.72 5.85 -1.36
C MET A 132 15.63 4.32 -1.29
N GLY A 133 15.73 3.66 -2.44
CA GLY A 133 15.55 2.20 -2.54
C GLY A 133 14.08 1.80 -2.42
N GLY A 134 13.80 0.58 -1.93
CA GLY A 134 12.41 0.11 -1.77
C GLY A 134 11.75 -0.37 -3.07
N GLU A 135 12.55 -0.80 -4.04
CA GLU A 135 12.07 -1.34 -5.33
C GLU A 135 11.04 -2.48 -5.11
N LEU A 136 9.91 -2.40 -5.83
CA LEU A 136 9.00 -3.54 -5.97
C LEU A 136 9.50 -4.43 -7.09
N ALA A 137 10.07 -5.58 -6.74
CA ALA A 137 10.47 -6.62 -7.67
C ALA A 137 9.38 -7.70 -7.76
N ILE A 138 8.93 -7.99 -8.99
CA ILE A 138 7.92 -9.00 -9.30
C ILE A 138 8.55 -10.05 -10.21
N SER A 139 8.28 -11.33 -9.93
CA SER A 139 8.74 -12.44 -10.77
C SER A 139 7.63 -13.47 -10.99
N HIS A 140 7.48 -13.94 -12.23
CA HIS A 140 6.57 -15.01 -12.59
C HIS A 140 7.24 -15.96 -13.58
N GLY A 141 7.67 -17.14 -13.10
CA GLY A 141 8.48 -18.06 -13.88
C GLY A 141 9.78 -17.39 -14.36
N PRO A 142 10.07 -17.36 -15.68
CA PRO A 142 11.26 -16.67 -16.21
C PRO A 142 11.11 -15.14 -16.28
N LEU A 143 9.88 -14.62 -16.15
CA LEU A 143 9.61 -13.19 -16.29
C LEU A 143 9.95 -12.46 -15.00
N LYS A 144 10.63 -11.31 -15.14
CA LYS A 144 10.96 -10.41 -14.04
C LYS A 144 10.62 -8.99 -14.46
N ALA A 145 10.04 -8.24 -13.54
CA ALA A 145 9.79 -6.81 -13.67
C ALA A 145 10.12 -6.14 -12.34
N SER A 146 10.55 -4.89 -12.38
CA SER A 146 10.73 -4.10 -11.19
C SER A 146 10.29 -2.66 -11.40
N THR A 147 9.85 -2.03 -10.32
CA THR A 147 9.48 -0.62 -10.28
C THR A 147 10.18 0.04 -9.10
N ASP A 148 10.97 1.06 -9.38
CA ASP A 148 11.55 1.94 -8.37
C ASP A 148 10.75 3.25 -8.32
N TRP A 149 10.20 3.57 -7.15
CA TRP A 149 9.46 4.80 -6.92
C TRP A 149 10.31 5.93 -6.35
N ALA A 150 11.58 5.69 -5.99
CA ALA A 150 12.41 6.67 -5.28
C ALA A 150 12.51 8.02 -6.01
N GLU A 151 12.68 8.02 -7.33
CA GLU A 151 12.74 9.26 -8.13
C GLU A 151 11.42 10.05 -8.10
N ALA A 152 10.28 9.35 -8.24
CA ALA A 152 8.95 9.95 -8.19
C ALA A 152 8.50 10.30 -6.75
N SER A 153 9.15 9.74 -5.74
CA SER A 153 8.79 9.91 -4.33
C SER A 153 9.15 11.30 -3.78
N ALA A 154 10.12 11.96 -4.41
CA ALA A 154 10.60 13.28 -4.08
C ALA A 154 9.73 14.40 -4.67
N ASP A 155 8.73 14.05 -5.48
CA ASP A 155 7.94 15.01 -6.22
C ASP A 155 6.98 15.74 -5.26
N ASN A 156 7.51 16.80 -4.65
CA ASN A 156 6.79 17.78 -3.82
C ASN A 156 5.83 18.65 -4.65
N ALA A 157 5.64 18.33 -5.93
CA ALA A 157 4.75 19.03 -6.80
C ALA A 157 3.30 18.71 -6.41
N VAL A 158 2.81 19.46 -5.43
CA VAL A 158 1.47 20.02 -5.49
C VAL A 158 1.40 20.73 -6.85
N GLN A 159 0.98 20.02 -7.88
CA GLN A 159 0.33 20.67 -8.99
C GLN A 159 -1.14 20.73 -8.63
#